data_AF-A0AAQ3MX62-F1
#
_entry.id   AF-A0AAQ3MX62-F1
#
_cell.length_a   1.000
_cell.length_b   1.000
_cell.length_c   1.000
_cell.angle_alpha   90.00
_cell.angle_beta   90.00
_cell.angle_gamma   90.00
#
_symmetry.space_group_name_H-M   'P 1'
#
loop_
_entity.id
_entity.type
_entity.pdbx_description
1 polymer ?
#
loop_
_entity_poly.entity_id
_entity_poly.type
_entity_poly.pdbx_seq_one_letter_code
_entity_poly.pdbx_strand_id
1 'polypeptide(L)'
;MKLQLELHQEVIPLLIEACFSNPSLLERKKRKSKYFVQCSFNYLEKVLLFLKNNKIKDMNDVEYDLLQHACEEVQCFSFNLEWLKPFVDSALEMKHHVKKFHEVKRWKKVSSHRITKRLF
;
A
#
# COMPACT_ATOMS: atom_id res chain seq x y z
N MET A 1 -25.27 -10.25 -13.56
CA MET A 1 -24.90 -10.68 -12.19
C MET A 1 -24.40 -9.44 -11.44
N LYS A 2 -25.15 -8.93 -10.44
CA LYS A 2 -24.71 -7.79 -9.63
C LYS A 2 -23.78 -8.31 -8.52
N LEU A 3 -22.50 -7.97 -8.59
CA LEU A 3 -21.56 -8.18 -7.48
C LEU A 3 -21.83 -7.07 -6.46
N GLN A 4 -22.51 -7.38 -5.36
CA GLN A 4 -22.53 -6.50 -4.19
C GLN A 4 -21.21 -6.67 -3.47
N LEU A 5 -20.28 -5.74 -3.72
CA LEU A 5 -19.02 -5.63 -3.02
C LEU A 5 -19.19 -4.62 -1.88
N GLU A 6 -18.95 -5.03 -0.63
CA GLU A 6 -18.89 -4.10 0.50
C GLU A 6 -17.53 -3.39 0.48
N LEU A 7 -17.50 -2.22 -0.14
CA LEU A 7 -16.30 -1.39 -0.33
C LEU A 7 -16.53 -0.01 0.26
N HIS A 8 -15.47 0.62 0.76
CA HIS A 8 -15.48 1.99 1.23
C HIS A 8 -15.86 2.95 0.11
N GLN A 9 -16.88 3.79 0.34
CA GLN A 9 -17.50 4.65 -0.68
C GLN A 9 -16.48 5.54 -1.41
N GLU A 10 -15.47 5.99 -0.69
CA GLU A 10 -14.41 6.87 -1.20
C GLU A 10 -13.45 6.21 -2.20
N VAL A 11 -13.47 4.88 -2.29
CA VAL A 11 -12.58 4.06 -3.13
C VAL A 11 -13.33 3.55 -4.35
N ILE A 12 -14.67 3.52 -4.29
CA ILE A 12 -15.52 3.07 -5.38
C ILE A 12 -15.18 3.80 -6.70
N PRO A 13 -14.98 5.14 -6.75
CA PRO A 13 -14.59 5.81 -7.99
C PRO A 13 -13.26 5.29 -8.55
N LEU A 14 -12.26 5.09 -7.68
CA LEU A 14 -10.94 4.58 -8.06
C LEU A 14 -11.02 3.13 -8.58
N LEU A 15 -11.88 2.31 -7.96
CA LEU A 15 -12.11 0.93 -8.39
C LEU A 15 -12.87 0.86 -9.72
N ILE A 16 -13.84 1.75 -9.94
CA ILE A 16 -14.56 1.87 -11.21
C ILE A 16 -13.57 2.28 -12.31
N GLU A 17 -12.77 3.31 -12.07
CA GLU A 17 -11.73 3.77 -13.00
C GLU A 17 -10.72 2.65 -13.30
N ALA A 18 -10.21 1.96 -12.27
CA ALA A 18 -9.31 0.83 -12.44
C ALA A 18 -9.92 -0.28 -13.30
N CYS A 19 -11.19 -0.64 -13.07
CA CYS A 19 -11.90 -1.66 -13.84
C CYS A 19 -12.21 -1.22 -15.28
N PHE A 20 -12.48 0.07 -15.48
CA PHE A 20 -12.73 0.64 -16.81
C PHE A 20 -11.45 0.64 -17.64
N SER A 21 -10.34 1.11 -17.05
CA SER A 21 -9.02 1.17 -17.68
C SER A 21 -8.39 -0.22 -17.86
N ASN A 22 -8.80 -1.19 -17.05
CA ASN A 22 -8.29 -2.57 -17.09
C ASN A 22 -9.44 -3.59 -17.07
N PRO A 23 -10.16 -3.79 -18.19
CA PRO A 23 -11.32 -4.70 -18.24
C PRO A 23 -11.00 -6.15 -17.84
N SER A 24 -9.73 -6.55 -18.02
CA SER A 24 -9.22 -7.87 -17.63
C SER A 24 -9.37 -8.17 -16.13
N LEU A 25 -9.44 -7.14 -15.28
CA LEU A 25 -9.70 -7.25 -13.83
C LEU A 25 -11.06 -7.92 -13.55
N LEU A 26 -12.06 -7.69 -14.40
CA LEU A 26 -13.40 -8.27 -14.27
C LEU A 26 -13.54 -9.59 -15.03
N GLU A 27 -12.91 -9.71 -16.19
CA GLU A 27 -13.04 -10.90 -17.04
C GLU A 27 -12.49 -12.16 -16.37
N ARG A 28 -11.34 -12.06 -15.70
CA ARG A 28 -10.73 -13.19 -14.96
C ARG A 28 -11.57 -13.63 -13.76
N LYS A 29 -12.54 -12.81 -13.33
CA LYS A 29 -13.38 -13.05 -12.16
C LYS A 29 -14.74 -13.64 -12.51
N LYS A 30 -15.15 -13.61 -13.78
CA LYS A 30 -16.45 -14.15 -14.27
C LYS A 30 -16.67 -15.63 -13.93
N ARG A 31 -15.59 -16.43 -13.81
CA ARG A 31 -15.63 -17.87 -13.49
C ARG A 31 -15.24 -18.20 -12.05
N LYS A 32 -15.11 -17.19 -11.18
CA LYS A 32 -14.67 -17.36 -9.79
C LYS A 32 -15.85 -17.22 -8.83
N SER A 33 -15.74 -17.82 -7.64
CA SER A 33 -16.78 -17.74 -6.61
C SER A 33 -16.97 -16.30 -6.13
N LYS A 34 -18.19 -15.95 -5.68
CA LYS A 34 -18.48 -14.63 -5.11
C LYS A 34 -17.49 -14.26 -4.00
N TYR A 35 -17.15 -15.23 -3.14
CA TYR A 35 -16.15 -15.07 -2.07
C TYR A 35 -14.78 -14.68 -2.62
N PHE A 36 -14.27 -15.39 -3.63
CA PHE A 36 -12.98 -15.08 -4.24
C PHE A 36 -12.97 -13.67 -4.84
N VAL A 37 -14.05 -13.29 -5.53
CA VAL A 37 -14.18 -11.94 -6.11
C VAL A 37 -14.16 -10.89 -5.00
N GLN A 38 -14.96 -11.06 -3.95
CA GLN A 38 -14.99 -10.16 -2.80
C GLN A 38 -13.61 -10.00 -2.15
N CYS A 39 -12.96 -11.11 -1.78
CA CYS A 39 -11.64 -11.08 -1.16
C CYS A 39 -10.66 -10.30 -2.03
N SER A 40 -10.64 -10.58 -3.34
CA SER A 40 -9.73 -9.90 -4.25
C SER A 40 -9.97 -8.39 -4.30
N PHE A 41 -11.22 -7.95 -4.36
CA PHE A 41 -11.54 -6.52 -4.36
C PHE A 41 -11.28 -5.85 -3.01
N ASN A 42 -11.46 -6.54 -1.88
CA ASN A 42 -11.11 -6.02 -0.55
C ASN A 42 -9.61 -5.75 -0.41
N TYR A 43 -8.75 -6.63 -0.94
CA TYR A 43 -7.31 -6.37 -0.91
C TYR A 43 -6.90 -5.23 -1.85
N LEU A 44 -7.50 -5.15 -3.04
CA LEU A 44 -7.27 -4.04 -3.95
C LEU A 44 -7.72 -2.70 -3.34
N GLU A 45 -8.87 -2.70 -2.67
CA GLU A 45 -9.38 -1.55 -1.93
C GLU A 45 -8.39 -1.08 -0.85
N LYS A 46 -7.81 -1.99 -0.08
CA LYS A 46 -6.78 -1.66 0.92
C LYS A 46 -5.57 -0.99 0.30
N VAL A 47 -5.08 -1.48 -0.84
CA VAL A 47 -3.96 -0.86 -1.58
C VAL A 47 -4.35 0.53 -2.07
N LEU A 48 -5.57 0.71 -2.60
CA LEU A 48 -6.02 2.00 -3.09
C LEU A 48 -6.26 3.02 -1.98
N LEU A 49 -6.89 2.61 -0.87
CA LEU A 49 -7.03 3.44 0.33
C LEU A 49 -5.68 3.90 0.85
N PHE A 50 -4.73 2.96 0.89
CA PHE A 50 -3.37 3.25 1.29
C PHE A 50 -2.76 4.32 0.39
N LEU A 51 -2.78 4.12 -0.93
CA LEU A 51 -2.15 5.05 -1.87
C LEU A 51 -2.84 6.41 -1.87
N LYS A 52 -4.17 6.45 -1.68
CA LYS A 52 -4.97 7.67 -1.61
C LYS A 52 -4.69 8.48 -0.34
N ASN A 53 -4.64 7.81 0.82
CA ASN A 53 -4.59 8.48 2.11
C ASN A 53 -3.16 8.77 2.59
N ASN A 54 -2.13 8.13 2.01
CA ASN A 54 -0.82 8.19 2.64
C ASN A 54 -0.02 9.44 2.34
N LYS A 55 0.06 10.24 3.41
CA LYS A 55 1.32 10.73 3.96
C LYS A 55 2.25 9.53 4.25
N ILE A 56 2.87 8.95 3.22
CA ILE A 56 3.84 7.84 3.36
C ILE A 56 4.94 8.17 4.40
N LYS A 57 5.16 9.46 4.65
CA LYS A 57 6.05 10.03 5.66
C LYS A 57 5.67 9.74 7.12
N ASP A 58 4.39 9.52 7.42
CA ASP A 58 3.88 9.36 8.79
C ASP A 58 3.60 7.90 9.16
N MET A 59 3.88 6.98 8.24
CA MET A 59 3.55 5.57 8.38
C MET A 59 4.46 4.83 9.38
N ASN A 60 3.87 4.00 10.24
CA ASN A 60 4.60 3.10 11.12
C ASN A 60 4.89 1.72 10.45
N ASP A 61 5.73 0.91 11.09
CA ASP A 61 6.15 -0.38 10.53
C ASP A 61 4.98 -1.36 10.30
N VAL A 62 3.97 -1.36 11.17
CA VAL A 62 2.79 -2.25 11.06
C VAL A 62 1.96 -1.92 9.83
N GLU A 63 1.69 -0.63 9.60
CA GLU A 63 0.92 -0.18 8.44
C GLU A 63 1.63 -0.47 7.12
N TYR A 64 2.96 -0.43 7.11
CA TYR A 64 3.74 -0.82 5.95
C TYR A 64 3.65 -2.32 5.68
N ASP A 65 3.78 -3.15 6.71
CA ASP A 65 3.69 -4.59 6.55
C ASP A 65 2.30 -5.00 6.05
N LEU A 66 1.25 -4.30 6.50
CA LEU A 66 -0.11 -4.43 5.97
C LEU A 66 -0.22 -4.05 4.49
N LEU A 67 0.45 -2.98 4.04
CA LEU A 67 0.49 -2.64 2.61
C LEU A 67 1.22 -3.71 1.82
N GLN A 68 2.41 -4.12 2.26
CA GLN A 68 3.21 -5.09 1.56
C GLN A 68 2.42 -6.40 1.38
N HIS A 69 1.80 -6.87 2.47
CA HIS A 69 0.95 -8.05 2.43
C HIS A 69 -0.27 -7.85 1.51
N ALA A 70 -0.92 -6.69 1.54
CA ALA A 70 -2.03 -6.41 0.63
C ALA A 70 -1.59 -6.42 -0.85
N CYS A 71 -0.40 -5.89 -1.17
CA CYS A 71 0.16 -5.94 -2.52
C CYS A 71 0.44 -7.39 -2.97
N GLU A 72 1.04 -8.21 -2.10
CA GLU A 72 1.30 -9.63 -2.36
C GLU A 72 0.00 -10.41 -2.60
N GLU A 73 -1.01 -10.20 -1.75
CA GLU A 73 -2.33 -10.84 -1.89
C GLU A 73 -3.01 -10.43 -3.21
N VAL A 74 -2.98 -9.16 -3.58
CA VAL A 74 -3.54 -8.68 -4.86
C VAL A 74 -2.85 -9.36 -6.06
N GLN A 75 -1.54 -9.61 -5.99
CA GLN A 75 -0.83 -10.39 -7.02
C GLN A 75 -1.27 -11.86 -7.05
N CYS A 76 -1.47 -12.49 -5.89
CA CYS A 76 -2.02 -13.85 -5.76
C CYS A 76 -3.42 -13.96 -6.42
N PHE A 77 -4.23 -12.90 -6.33
CA PHE A 77 -5.52 -12.83 -7.01
C PHE A 77 -5.45 -12.56 -8.52
N SER A 78 -4.24 -12.63 -9.10
CA SER A 78 -3.94 -12.43 -10.52
C SER A 78 -4.38 -11.08 -11.06
N PHE A 79 -4.38 -10.05 -10.22
CA PHE A 79 -4.53 -8.70 -10.71
C PHE A 79 -3.25 -8.27 -11.42
N ASN A 80 -3.37 -7.76 -12.65
CA ASN A 80 -2.25 -7.07 -13.26
C ASN A 80 -2.08 -5.73 -12.53
N LEU A 81 -1.00 -5.61 -11.76
CA LEU A 81 -0.65 -4.41 -11.01
C LEU A 81 0.34 -3.51 -11.74
N GLU A 82 0.66 -3.75 -13.01
CA GLU A 82 1.58 -2.89 -13.77
C GLU A 82 1.21 -1.40 -13.70
N TRP A 83 -0.09 -1.07 -13.70
CA TRP A 83 -0.59 0.31 -13.58
C TRP A 83 -0.48 0.89 -12.16
N LEU A 84 -0.38 0.05 -11.13
CA LEU A 84 -0.16 0.46 -9.73
C LEU A 84 1.33 0.43 -9.33
N LYS A 85 2.16 -0.31 -10.09
CA LYS A 85 3.55 -0.59 -9.75
C LYS A 85 4.38 0.67 -9.44
N PRO A 86 4.32 1.77 -10.21
CA PRO A 86 5.10 2.98 -9.90
C PRO A 86 4.71 3.60 -8.56
N PHE A 87 3.42 3.55 -8.20
CA PHE A 87 2.91 4.11 -6.95
C PHE A 87 3.27 3.24 -5.76
N VAL A 88 3.19 1.91 -5.92
CA VAL A 88 3.59 0.94 -4.91
C VAL A 88 5.10 1.03 -4.66
N ASP A 89 5.92 1.01 -5.71
CA ASP A 89 7.38 1.09 -5.59
C ASP A 89 7.80 2.39 -4.88
N SER A 90 7.22 3.52 -5.28
CA SER A 90 7.48 4.82 -4.63
C SER A 90 7.12 4.83 -3.14
N ALA A 91 5.99 4.21 -2.76
CA ALA A 91 5.62 4.07 -1.36
C ALA A 91 6.58 3.18 -0.56
N LEU A 92 7.04 2.08 -1.16
CA LEU A 92 7.98 1.16 -0.55
C LEU A 92 9.37 1.78 -0.36
N GLU A 93 9.88 2.48 -1.39
CA GLU A 93 11.16 3.18 -1.34
C GLU A 93 11.15 4.31 -0.31
N MET A 94 10.04 5.04 -0.18
CA MET A 94 9.93 6.13 0.78
C MET A 94 10.01 5.64 2.25
N LYS A 95 9.55 4.42 2.59
CA LYS A 95 9.83 3.83 3.93
C LYS A 95 11.32 3.73 4.19
N HIS A 96 12.08 3.24 3.22
CA HIS A 96 13.53 3.09 3.37
C HIS A 96 14.22 4.45 3.59
N HIS A 97 13.77 5.50 2.89
CA HIS A 97 14.27 6.85 3.10
C HIS A 97 13.91 7.41 4.49
N VAL A 98 12.68 7.23 4.96
CA VAL A 98 12.24 7.68 6.30
C VAL A 98 13.03 6.98 7.40
N LYS A 99 13.22 5.66 7.29
CA LYS A 99 14.00 4.87 8.24
C LYS A 99 15.45 5.39 8.35
N LYS A 100 16.12 5.57 7.21
CA LYS A 100 17.48 6.15 7.16
C LYS A 100 17.55 7.55 7.78
N PHE A 101 16.56 8.40 7.50
CA PHE A 101 16.48 9.74 8.08
C PHE A 101 16.38 9.71 9.61
N HIS A 102 15.55 8.81 10.17
CA HIS A 102 15.41 8.62 11.61
C HIS A 102 16.69 8.06 12.25
N GLU A 103 17.36 7.12 11.59
CA GLU A 103 18.67 6.62 12.02
C GLU A 103 19.70 7.76 12.10
N VAL A 104 19.86 8.54 11.02
CA VAL A 104 20.80 9.69 10.98
C VAL A 104 20.47 10.72 12.08
N LYS A 105 19.19 11.02 12.32
CA LYS A 105 18.78 11.89 13.44
C LYS A 105 19.21 11.33 14.80
N ARG A 106 19.04 10.02 15.02
CA ARG A 106 19.48 9.35 16.25
C ARG A 106 21.00 9.42 16.40
N TRP A 107 21.76 9.15 15.34
CA TRP A 107 23.22 9.26 15.34
C TRP A 107 23.69 10.68 15.68
N LYS A 108 23.11 11.71 15.06
CA LYS A 108 23.42 13.12 15.40
C LYS A 108 23.20 13.41 16.88
N LYS A 109 22.06 13.00 17.44
CA LYS A 109 21.74 13.18 18.86
C LYS A 109 22.75 12.47 19.76
N VAL A 110 23.05 11.20 19.48
CA VAL A 110 24.02 10.40 20.24
C VAL A 110 25.42 11.00 20.17
N SER A 111 25.88 11.44 18.99
CA SER A 111 27.18 12.09 18.83
C SER A 111 27.26 13.40 19.62
N SER A 112 26.22 14.24 19.58
CA SER A 112 26.17 15.47 20.40
C SER A 112 26.23 15.18 21.90
N HIS A 113 25.55 14.13 22.39
CA HIS A 113 25.60 13.75 23.82
C HIS A 113 26.96 13.16 24.23
N ARG A 114 27.67 12.48 23.33
CA ARG A 114 29.01 11.95 23.62
C ARG A 114 30.07 13.05 23.64
N ILE A 115 29.94 14.07 22.79
CA ILE A 115 30.84 15.22 22.76
C ILE A 115 30.71 16.04 24.05
N THR A 116 29.49 16.31 24.51
CA THR A 116 29.27 17.04 25.76
C THR A 116 29.76 16.29 27.00
N LYS A 117 29.65 14.95 27.07
CA LYS A 117 30.20 14.15 28.18
C LYS A 117 31.72 13.97 28.18
N ARG A 118 32.43 14.39 27.13
CA ARG A 118 33.90 14.36 27.06
C ARG A 118 34.55 15.71 27.40
N LEU A 119 33.76 16.78 27.46
CA LEU A 119 34.23 18.16 27.66
C LEU A 119 33.95 18.68 29.08
N PHE A 120 33.34 17.88 29.94
CA PHE A 120 33.15 18.08 31.38
C PHE A 120 33.59 16.81 32.10
#